data_AF-C5TCZ7-F1
#
_entry.id   AF-C5TCZ7-F1
#
_cell.length_a   1.000
_cell.length_b   1.000
_cell.length_c   1.000
_cell.angle_alpha   90.00
_cell.angle_beta   90.00
_cell.angle_gamma   90.00
#
_symmetry.space_group_name_H-M   'P 1'
#
loop_
_entity.id
_entity.type
_entity.pdbx_description
1 polymer ?
#
loop_
_entity_poly.entity_id
_entity_poly.type
_entity_poly.pdbx_seq_one_letter_code
_entity_poly.pdbx_strand_id
1 'polypeptide(L)'
;PREPVSPYDPAVLGARRIAANPSTQLEDIASYYSGCQVDTVAAPATETRVCRQYSGATAQSCARTLSVSVSRTSSCSPGDWFAQAASGSIGLAVQCKPDLPASAQHFRVTSGGVPLAFFDVDMGTPYVFPQMVVQVPGGAWWGGGANGVWVANNRCTGGDCRLTGFIAQQYRQICIGSGGDAGDMTCTTERPFLEIYAACPAGTQSGDHIAYTTGGGGDGGSAQTTYLDKATCYAPAQQPSDYPGYDDTGAVSGSFWTVQSSRPVVGFELNPAYGPIPQMTLAYERPHTTVTESDQWDDQCPALQGDGRCAVSGAARCVDGPATRQIDGAP
;
A
#
# COMPACT_ATOMS: atom_id res chain seq x y z
N PRO A 1 -85.34 -68.72 42.05
CA PRO A 1 -84.14 -67.87 41.83
C PRO A 1 -84.10 -67.36 40.39
N ARG A 2 -83.98 -66.04 40.16
CA ARG A 2 -83.79 -65.53 38.77
C ARG A 2 -82.33 -65.63 38.39
N GLU A 3 -82.07 -66.05 37.17
CA GLU A 3 -80.74 -66.22 36.60
C GLU A 3 -80.04 -64.85 36.50
N PRO A 4 -78.75 -64.73 36.88
CA PRO A 4 -78.06 -63.45 36.84
C PRO A 4 -77.88 -63.01 35.39
N VAL A 5 -78.49 -61.87 35.04
CA VAL A 5 -78.37 -61.31 33.70
C VAL A 5 -76.96 -60.77 33.50
N SER A 6 -76.25 -61.31 32.51
CA SER A 6 -74.89 -60.91 32.18
C SER A 6 -74.86 -59.46 31.65
N PRO A 7 -73.83 -58.65 31.99
CA PRO A 7 -73.63 -57.33 31.37
C PRO A 7 -73.50 -57.37 29.84
N TYR A 8 -73.20 -58.56 29.29
CA TYR A 8 -73.05 -58.81 27.86
C TYR A 8 -74.28 -59.48 27.23
N ASP A 9 -75.38 -59.61 27.97
CA ASP A 9 -76.67 -60.06 27.44
C ASP A 9 -77.14 -59.10 26.34
N PRO A 10 -77.56 -59.58 25.15
CA PRO A 10 -78.01 -58.75 24.04
C PRO A 10 -79.12 -57.75 24.42
N ALA A 11 -80.02 -58.12 25.33
CA ALA A 11 -81.10 -57.23 25.79
C ALA A 11 -80.56 -56.09 26.69
N VAL A 12 -79.54 -56.37 27.52
CA VAL A 12 -78.87 -55.36 28.36
C VAL A 12 -78.01 -54.43 27.53
N LEU A 13 -77.30 -54.97 26.53
CA LEU A 13 -76.52 -54.17 25.58
C LEU A 13 -77.42 -53.30 24.68
N GLY A 14 -78.59 -53.81 24.28
CA GLY A 14 -79.62 -53.05 23.56
C GLY A 14 -80.16 -51.89 24.39
N ALA A 15 -80.56 -52.15 25.64
CA ALA A 15 -81.03 -51.10 26.55
C ALA A 15 -79.94 -50.06 26.85
N ARG A 16 -78.67 -50.48 27.01
CA ARG A 16 -77.53 -49.55 27.19
C ARG A 16 -77.26 -48.68 25.97
N ARG A 17 -77.39 -49.22 24.76
CA ARG A 17 -77.23 -48.43 23.52
C ARG A 17 -78.36 -47.40 23.35
N ILE A 18 -79.60 -47.77 23.67
CA ILE A 18 -80.75 -46.84 23.63
C ILE A 18 -80.59 -45.74 24.69
N ALA A 19 -80.19 -46.09 25.92
CA ALA A 19 -79.93 -45.10 26.97
C ALA A 19 -78.74 -44.18 26.65
N ALA A 20 -77.71 -44.68 25.97
CA ALA A 20 -76.53 -43.91 25.58
C ALA A 20 -76.80 -42.96 24.40
N ASN A 21 -77.74 -43.29 23.51
CA ASN A 21 -78.12 -42.41 22.41
C ASN A 21 -79.59 -42.61 21.96
N PRO A 22 -80.57 -42.02 22.69
CA PRO A 22 -81.99 -42.25 22.45
C PRO A 22 -82.45 -41.82 21.05
N SER A 23 -81.77 -40.85 20.43
CA SER A 23 -82.15 -40.26 19.14
C SER A 23 -81.90 -41.17 17.93
N THR A 24 -81.19 -42.28 18.12
CA THR A 24 -80.91 -43.26 17.04
C THR A 24 -82.04 -44.27 16.81
N GLN A 25 -83.04 -44.30 17.69
CA GLN A 25 -84.23 -45.17 17.63
C GLN A 25 -85.54 -44.38 17.65
N LEU A 26 -85.49 -43.16 18.19
CA LEU A 26 -86.59 -42.20 18.23
C LEU A 26 -86.06 -40.95 17.52
N GLU A 27 -86.45 -40.77 16.25
CA GLU A 27 -86.01 -39.66 15.40
C GLU A 27 -86.01 -38.31 16.15
N ASP A 28 -85.12 -37.40 15.72
CA ASP A 28 -84.71 -36.20 16.44
C ASP A 28 -85.89 -35.33 16.96
N ILE A 29 -86.14 -35.44 18.27
CA ILE A 29 -87.14 -34.68 19.04
C ILE A 29 -86.85 -33.16 19.02
N ALA A 30 -85.69 -32.73 18.52
CA ALA A 30 -85.31 -31.31 18.43
C ALA A 30 -86.15 -30.47 17.46
N SER A 31 -87.04 -31.06 16.66
CA SER A 31 -87.95 -30.33 15.77
C SER A 31 -89.13 -29.63 16.50
N TYR A 32 -89.40 -29.94 17.77
CA TYR A 32 -90.60 -29.46 18.48
C TYR A 32 -90.37 -28.38 19.56
N TYR A 33 -89.12 -28.03 19.89
CA TYR A 33 -88.85 -27.02 20.92
C TYR A 33 -87.69 -26.10 20.49
N SER A 34 -88.04 -25.02 19.81
CA SER A 34 -87.17 -23.87 19.53
C SER A 34 -86.84 -23.14 20.84
N GLY A 35 -85.60 -23.25 21.35
CA GLY A 35 -85.22 -22.42 22.50
C GLY A 35 -83.95 -22.81 23.27
N CYS A 36 -83.37 -23.98 23.04
CA CYS A 36 -82.08 -24.36 23.61
C CYS A 36 -81.25 -25.07 22.55
N GLN A 37 -80.04 -24.59 22.25
CA GLN A 37 -79.07 -25.40 21.53
C GLN A 37 -78.59 -26.49 22.49
N VAL A 38 -79.06 -27.72 22.29
CA VAL A 38 -78.55 -28.89 23.01
C VAL A 38 -77.37 -29.40 22.18
N ASP A 39 -76.16 -28.99 22.55
CA ASP A 39 -74.97 -29.62 22.03
C ASP A 39 -74.90 -31.04 22.58
N THR A 40 -75.10 -32.03 21.71
CA THR A 40 -74.81 -33.43 22.01
C THR A 40 -73.30 -33.56 22.22
N VAL A 41 -72.86 -33.50 23.47
CA VAL A 41 -71.51 -33.92 23.83
C VAL A 41 -71.43 -35.42 23.56
N ALA A 42 -70.71 -35.79 22.51
CA ALA A 42 -70.39 -37.19 22.26
C ALA A 42 -69.70 -37.74 23.52
N ALA A 43 -70.40 -38.62 24.24
CA ALA A 43 -69.77 -39.40 25.29
C ALA A 43 -68.56 -40.11 24.64
N PRO A 44 -67.34 -39.94 25.17
CA PRO A 44 -66.16 -40.51 24.54
C PRO A 44 -66.37 -42.01 24.45
N ALA A 45 -66.46 -42.53 23.23
CA ALA A 45 -66.12 -43.91 22.98
C ALA A 45 -64.65 -44.04 23.36
N THR A 46 -64.37 -44.68 24.49
CA THR A 46 -63.02 -45.09 24.84
C THR A 46 -62.62 -46.21 23.89
N GLU A 47 -62.19 -45.82 22.70
CA GLU A 47 -61.25 -46.61 21.93
C GLU A 47 -59.90 -46.44 22.64
N THR A 48 -59.26 -47.54 23.03
CA THR A 48 -57.88 -47.52 23.54
C THR A 48 -56.94 -47.16 22.39
N ARG A 49 -56.98 -45.90 21.94
CA ARG A 49 -55.93 -45.36 21.11
C ARG A 49 -54.79 -45.04 22.04
N VAL A 50 -53.73 -45.83 21.91
CA VAL A 50 -52.42 -45.40 22.36
C VAL A 50 -52.09 -44.16 21.52
N CYS A 51 -52.47 -42.99 22.02
CA CYS A 51 -51.70 -41.80 21.73
C CYS A 51 -50.33 -42.11 22.32
N ARG A 52 -49.40 -42.59 21.49
CA ARG A 52 -48.01 -42.24 21.71
C ARG A 52 -47.98 -40.73 21.59
N GLN A 53 -48.26 -40.05 22.71
CA GLN A 53 -47.77 -38.71 22.91
C GLN A 53 -46.28 -38.82 22.62
N TYR A 54 -45.86 -38.26 21.49
CA TYR A 54 -44.44 -38.08 21.20
C TYR A 54 -43.94 -37.01 22.16
N SER A 55 -43.83 -37.36 23.45
CA SER A 55 -43.04 -36.61 24.41
C SER A 55 -41.59 -36.94 24.10
N GLY A 56 -40.86 -36.05 23.43
CA GLY A 56 -39.42 -36.27 23.32
C GLY A 56 -38.64 -35.51 22.25
N ALA A 57 -39.12 -34.39 21.73
CA ALA A 57 -38.24 -33.50 20.96
C ALA A 57 -38.37 -32.08 21.51
N THR A 58 -37.77 -31.84 22.68
CA THR A 58 -37.42 -30.46 23.03
C THR A 58 -36.36 -30.00 22.04
N ALA A 59 -36.62 -28.93 21.30
CA ALA A 59 -35.62 -28.33 20.43
C ALA A 59 -34.39 -27.99 21.28
N GLN A 60 -33.25 -28.57 20.93
CA GLN A 60 -31.98 -28.24 21.55
C GLN A 60 -31.36 -27.10 20.76
N SER A 61 -31.09 -25.98 21.42
CA SER A 61 -30.34 -24.88 20.82
C SER A 61 -28.85 -25.15 21.00
N CYS A 62 -28.09 -25.14 19.91
CA CYS A 62 -26.64 -25.00 19.97
C CYS A 62 -26.29 -23.52 19.91
N ALA A 63 -25.37 -23.08 20.78
CA ALA A 63 -24.73 -21.78 20.60
C ALA A 63 -23.51 -21.98 19.70
N ARG A 64 -23.41 -21.17 18.65
CA ARG A 64 -22.26 -21.19 17.74
C ARG A 64 -21.55 -19.86 17.86
N THR A 65 -20.29 -19.88 18.29
CA THR A 65 -19.48 -18.68 18.48
C THR A 65 -18.37 -18.65 17.45
N LEU A 66 -18.22 -17.54 16.72
CA LEU A 66 -17.05 -17.29 15.87
C LEU A 66 -16.00 -16.53 16.68
N SER A 67 -14.84 -17.14 16.86
CA SER A 67 -13.64 -16.46 17.35
C SER A 67 -12.76 -16.11 16.14
N VAL A 68 -12.64 -14.82 15.84
CA VAL A 68 -11.69 -14.33 14.82
C VAL A 68 -10.39 -13.95 15.51
N SER A 69 -9.29 -14.58 15.12
CA SER A 69 -7.95 -14.15 15.56
C SER A 69 -7.23 -13.44 14.42
N VAL A 70 -6.72 -12.24 14.73
CA VAL A 70 -6.01 -11.40 13.78
C VAL A 70 -4.54 -11.39 14.15
N SER A 71 -3.69 -11.83 13.24
CA SER A 71 -2.24 -11.73 13.36
C SER A 71 -1.70 -10.72 12.36
N ARG A 72 -0.72 -9.91 12.79
CA ARG A 72 -0.04 -8.92 11.94
C ARG A 72 1.43 -9.25 11.90
N THR A 73 1.96 -9.38 10.69
CA THR A 73 3.37 -9.67 10.45
C THR A 73 3.95 -8.58 9.56
N SER A 74 4.97 -7.87 10.05
CA SER A 74 5.71 -6.89 9.26
C SER A 74 6.81 -7.58 8.44
N SER A 75 7.08 -7.08 7.23
CA SER A 75 8.13 -7.62 6.36
C SER A 75 9.56 -7.41 6.88
N CYS A 76 9.72 -6.55 7.89
CA CYS A 76 10.95 -6.35 8.65
C CYS A 76 10.62 -5.98 10.10
N SER A 77 11.61 -6.07 10.99
CA SER A 77 11.51 -5.64 12.39
C SER A 77 11.35 -4.11 12.46
N PRO A 78 10.22 -3.57 12.97
CA PRO A 78 9.99 -2.14 13.01
C PRO A 78 11.10 -1.39 13.75
N GLY A 79 11.63 -0.33 13.15
CA GLY A 79 12.72 0.48 13.68
C GLY A 79 14.11 0.09 13.22
N ASP A 80 14.31 -1.12 12.69
CA ASP A 80 15.61 -1.60 12.22
C ASP A 80 16.05 -0.91 10.92
N TRP A 81 17.36 -0.80 10.73
CA TRP A 81 17.96 -0.33 9.49
C TRP A 81 18.17 -1.50 8.55
N PHE A 82 17.08 -1.94 7.91
CA PHE A 82 16.98 -3.27 7.29
C PHE A 82 17.71 -3.41 5.94
N ALA A 83 17.89 -2.31 5.20
CA ALA A 83 18.63 -2.32 3.94
C ALA A 83 19.64 -1.16 3.90
N GLN A 84 20.82 -1.44 3.35
CA GLN A 84 21.94 -0.51 3.33
C GLN A 84 22.82 -0.65 2.09
N ALA A 85 23.47 0.45 1.72
CA ALA A 85 24.51 0.52 0.70
C ALA A 85 25.70 1.31 1.28
N ALA A 86 26.92 1.05 0.80
CA ALA A 86 28.11 1.69 1.35
C ALA A 86 29.11 2.08 0.25
N SER A 87 29.91 3.10 0.55
CA SER A 87 31.05 3.54 -0.24
C SER A 87 32.19 3.85 0.73
N GLY A 88 33.15 2.92 0.85
CA GLY A 88 34.19 3.01 1.88
C GLY A 88 33.59 2.94 3.29
N SER A 89 33.91 3.92 4.14
CA SER A 89 33.36 4.01 5.50
C SER A 89 31.97 4.65 5.58
N ILE A 90 31.46 5.19 4.47
CA ILE A 90 30.17 5.87 4.43
C ILE A 90 29.07 4.86 4.11
N GLY A 91 28.05 4.78 4.96
CA GLY A 91 26.87 3.94 4.77
C GLY A 91 25.60 4.76 4.60
N LEU A 92 24.73 4.34 3.69
CA LEU A 92 23.36 4.83 3.52
C LEU A 92 22.41 3.69 3.86
N ALA A 93 21.46 3.92 4.75
CA ALA A 93 20.50 2.88 5.15
C ALA A 93 19.08 3.43 5.22
N VAL A 94 18.10 2.57 4.98
CA VAL A 94 16.66 2.86 5.12
C VAL A 94 16.10 2.19 6.37
N GLN A 95 15.21 2.89 7.08
CA GLN A 95 14.58 2.37 8.28
C GLN A 95 13.33 1.55 7.94
N CYS A 96 13.15 0.45 8.65
CA CYS A 96 11.95 -0.35 8.63
C CYS A 96 10.82 0.40 9.33
N LYS A 97 9.96 1.02 8.52
CA LYS A 97 8.70 1.62 8.95
C LYS A 97 7.60 1.04 8.05
N PRO A 98 6.95 -0.06 8.45
CA PRO A 98 5.88 -0.68 7.67
C PRO A 98 4.80 0.33 7.28
N ASP A 99 4.31 0.20 6.04
CA ASP A 99 3.17 0.96 5.50
C ASP A 99 3.41 2.48 5.38
N LEU A 100 4.67 2.91 5.49
CA LEU A 100 5.06 4.29 5.23
C LEU A 100 4.87 4.62 3.74
N PRO A 101 4.28 5.79 3.40
CA PRO A 101 4.12 6.16 2.00
C PRO A 101 5.47 6.31 1.31
N ALA A 102 5.49 6.08 -0.01
CA ALA A 102 6.70 6.27 -0.81
C ALA A 102 7.26 7.70 -0.69
N SER A 103 6.41 8.69 -0.40
CA SER A 103 6.79 10.09 -0.26
C SER A 103 7.51 10.46 1.04
N ALA A 104 7.67 9.52 1.98
CA ALA A 104 8.22 9.81 3.31
C ALA A 104 9.23 8.76 3.78
N GLN A 105 9.93 8.09 2.85
CA GLN A 105 10.87 7.03 3.20
C GLN A 105 12.01 7.58 4.06
N HIS A 106 12.31 6.91 5.18
CA HIS A 106 13.23 7.41 6.20
C HIS A 106 14.62 6.77 6.07
N PHE A 107 15.64 7.60 6.02
CA PHE A 107 17.02 7.21 5.78
C PHE A 107 17.96 7.75 6.87
N ARG A 108 19.13 7.11 6.96
CA ARG A 108 20.30 7.67 7.64
C ARG A 108 21.53 7.53 6.78
N VAL A 109 22.49 8.41 7.04
CA VAL A 109 23.86 8.24 6.60
C VAL A 109 24.77 8.03 7.81
N THR A 110 25.77 7.17 7.68
CA THR A 110 26.75 6.86 8.73
C THR A 110 28.18 7.02 8.19
N SER A 111 29.14 7.26 9.08
CA SER A 111 30.58 7.18 8.81
C SER A 111 31.24 6.32 9.86
N GLY A 112 31.88 5.22 9.44
CA GLY A 112 32.46 4.25 10.37
C GLY A 112 31.44 3.66 11.35
N GLY A 113 30.17 3.56 10.92
CA GLY A 113 29.05 3.11 11.75
C GLY A 113 28.40 4.20 12.62
N VAL A 114 29.01 5.38 12.77
CA VAL A 114 28.45 6.49 13.54
C VAL A 114 27.45 7.27 12.67
N PRO A 115 26.19 7.48 13.10
CA PRO A 115 25.23 8.29 12.36
C PRO A 115 25.71 9.73 12.17
N LEU A 116 25.68 10.22 10.93
CA LEU A 116 25.96 11.62 10.60
C LEU A 116 24.69 12.45 10.49
N ALA A 117 23.63 11.88 9.90
CA ALA A 117 22.33 12.53 9.74
C ALA A 117 21.22 11.50 9.49
N PHE A 118 19.99 11.93 9.76
CA PHE A 118 18.74 11.25 9.46
C PHE A 118 17.89 12.17 8.58
N PHE A 119 17.18 11.63 7.61
CA PHE A 119 16.42 12.44 6.64
C PHE A 119 15.33 11.61 5.97
N ASP A 120 14.30 12.28 5.46
CA ASP A 120 13.24 11.66 4.67
C ASP A 120 13.41 12.01 3.19
N VAL A 121 13.04 11.09 2.30
CA VAL A 121 13.05 11.32 0.85
C VAL A 121 11.68 10.96 0.28
N ASP A 122 11.15 11.85 -0.55
CA ASP A 122 10.02 11.54 -1.41
C ASP A 122 10.49 10.66 -2.58
N MET A 123 10.20 9.36 -2.52
CA MET A 123 10.57 8.41 -3.58
C MET A 123 9.56 8.37 -4.73
N GLY A 124 8.48 9.15 -4.65
CA GLY A 124 7.49 9.34 -5.70
C GLY A 124 7.85 10.45 -6.69
N THR A 125 8.71 11.40 -6.30
CA THR A 125 9.17 12.52 -7.14
C THR A 125 10.65 12.38 -7.50
N PRO A 126 10.99 11.86 -8.70
CA PRO A 126 12.37 11.58 -9.05
C PRO A 126 13.24 12.83 -9.18
N TYR A 127 14.39 12.82 -8.51
CA TYR A 127 15.45 13.81 -8.67
C TYR A 127 16.32 13.42 -9.86
N VAL A 128 16.10 14.12 -10.98
CA VAL A 128 16.89 13.99 -12.21
C VAL A 128 18.30 14.58 -12.05
N PHE A 129 18.42 15.60 -11.21
CA PHE A 129 19.70 16.19 -10.78
C PHE A 129 19.84 16.08 -9.25
N PRO A 130 21.04 15.78 -8.71
CA PRO A 130 21.22 15.58 -7.28
C PRO A 130 20.74 16.76 -6.44
N GLN A 131 19.93 16.48 -5.42
CA GLN A 131 19.43 17.46 -4.47
C GLN A 131 20.05 17.22 -3.09
N MET A 132 20.50 18.29 -2.43
CA MET A 132 20.94 18.18 -1.04
C MET A 132 19.72 18.01 -0.14
N VAL A 133 19.63 16.88 0.53
CA VAL A 133 18.49 16.55 1.40
C VAL A 133 18.76 16.84 2.88
N VAL A 134 20.03 16.81 3.29
CA VAL A 134 20.45 17.17 4.65
C VAL A 134 21.92 17.57 4.68
N GLN A 135 22.28 18.53 5.55
CA GLN A 135 23.67 18.89 5.81
C GLN A 135 24.32 17.91 6.80
N VAL A 136 25.61 17.66 6.65
CA VAL A 136 26.40 16.78 7.53
C VAL A 136 27.69 17.50 7.98
N PRO A 137 28.34 17.05 9.06
CA PRO A 137 29.62 17.60 9.48
C PRO A 137 30.71 17.52 8.37
N GLY A 138 31.73 18.38 8.47
CA GLY A 138 32.87 18.38 7.53
C GLY A 138 32.80 19.39 6.38
N GLY A 139 32.09 20.51 6.57
CA GLY A 139 32.06 21.67 5.65
C GLY A 139 32.79 22.90 6.21
N ALA A 140 33.35 23.71 5.28
CA ALA A 140 33.96 25.04 5.45
C ALA A 140 35.05 25.22 6.54
N TRP A 141 36.32 24.94 6.17
CA TRP A 141 37.50 25.50 6.87
C TRP A 141 38.42 26.33 5.97
N TRP A 142 38.29 26.23 4.64
CA TRP A 142 38.84 27.19 3.67
C TRP A 142 38.23 26.94 2.27
N GLY A 143 37.50 27.90 1.69
CA GLY A 143 37.07 27.86 0.28
C GLY A 143 35.99 26.83 -0.12
N GLY A 144 35.32 26.15 0.81
CA GLY A 144 34.31 25.12 0.52
C GLY A 144 32.90 25.47 1.01
N GLY A 145 31.88 24.99 0.30
CA GLY A 145 30.47 25.11 0.69
C GLY A 145 30.06 24.13 1.79
N ALA A 146 28.77 24.13 2.16
CA ALA A 146 28.23 23.21 3.15
C ALA A 146 28.38 21.75 2.67
N ASN A 147 28.81 20.85 3.56
CA ASN A 147 28.84 19.41 3.29
C ASN A 147 27.44 18.82 3.51
N GLY A 148 27.01 17.92 2.63
CA GLY A 148 25.67 17.38 2.68
C GLY A 148 25.52 16.00 2.07
N VAL A 149 24.42 15.35 2.42
CA VAL A 149 23.90 14.20 1.70
C VAL A 149 23.13 14.70 0.50
N TRP A 150 23.48 14.18 -0.67
CA TRP A 150 22.76 14.44 -1.91
C TRP A 150 22.06 13.18 -2.37
N VAL A 151 20.86 13.31 -2.91
CA VAL A 151 20.10 12.18 -3.46
C VAL A 151 19.74 12.47 -4.91
N ALA A 152 19.85 11.44 -5.75
CA ALA A 152 19.39 11.44 -7.13
C ALA A 152 18.80 10.07 -7.49
N ASN A 153 18.12 10.00 -8.64
CA ASN A 153 17.58 8.75 -9.18
C ASN A 153 16.67 7.98 -8.21
N ASN A 154 16.04 8.69 -7.26
CA ASN A 154 15.05 8.16 -6.34
C ASN A 154 13.78 7.81 -7.11
N ARG A 155 13.30 6.59 -6.95
CA ARG A 155 12.02 6.13 -7.51
C ARG A 155 11.52 4.91 -6.77
N CYS A 156 10.21 4.76 -6.71
CA CYS A 156 9.56 3.49 -6.41
C CYS A 156 8.67 3.07 -7.59
N THR A 157 8.79 1.81 -7.99
CA THR A 157 7.86 1.15 -8.92
C THR A 157 7.07 0.13 -8.12
N GLY A 158 5.88 0.51 -7.66
CA GLY A 158 5.11 -0.32 -6.72
C GLY A 158 5.77 -0.38 -5.34
N GLY A 159 6.16 -1.59 -4.91
CA GLY A 159 6.89 -1.83 -3.66
C GLY A 159 8.39 -1.62 -3.79
N ASP A 160 8.95 -1.77 -4.99
CA ASP A 160 10.40 -1.75 -5.22
C ASP A 160 10.92 -0.32 -5.36
N CYS A 161 11.84 0.06 -4.49
CA CYS A 161 12.44 1.39 -4.47
C CYS A 161 13.94 1.35 -4.73
N ARG A 162 14.45 2.42 -5.34
CA ARG A 162 15.88 2.64 -5.55
C ARG A 162 16.21 4.12 -5.43
N LEU A 163 17.39 4.43 -4.89
CA LEU A 163 18.00 5.75 -4.97
C LEU A 163 19.53 5.65 -5.07
N THR A 164 20.15 6.77 -5.44
CA THR A 164 21.59 6.98 -5.32
C THR A 164 21.84 8.14 -4.36
N GLY A 165 22.61 7.87 -3.30
CA GLY A 165 23.07 8.88 -2.35
C GLY A 165 24.54 9.24 -2.56
N PHE A 166 24.89 10.48 -2.26
CA PHE A 166 26.25 10.99 -2.32
C PHE A 166 26.60 11.81 -1.07
N ILE A 167 27.89 11.94 -0.77
CA ILE A 167 28.40 12.90 0.22
C ILE A 167 29.33 13.88 -0.46
N ALA A 168 28.94 15.16 -0.50
CA ALA A 168 29.73 16.21 -1.11
C ALA A 168 29.42 17.58 -0.50
N GLN A 169 30.38 18.49 -0.62
CA GLN A 169 30.17 19.92 -0.42
C GLN A 169 29.48 20.52 -1.64
N GLN A 170 28.70 21.59 -1.43
CA GLN A 170 28.03 22.32 -2.53
C GLN A 170 29.00 22.78 -3.61
N TYR A 171 30.21 23.17 -3.20
CA TYR A 171 31.32 23.50 -4.07
C TYR A 171 32.62 23.38 -3.27
N ARG A 172 33.73 23.27 -3.99
CA ARG A 172 35.10 23.29 -3.44
C ARG A 172 35.97 24.23 -4.25
N GLN A 173 36.82 24.97 -3.57
CA GLN A 173 37.90 25.70 -4.21
C GLN A 173 39.07 24.73 -4.45
N ILE A 174 39.49 24.61 -5.71
CA ILE A 174 40.59 23.76 -6.14
C ILE A 174 41.68 24.64 -6.71
N CYS A 175 42.81 24.67 -6.03
CA CYS A 175 43.93 25.54 -6.35
C CYS A 175 45.07 24.73 -6.97
N ILE A 176 45.57 25.21 -8.10
CA ILE A 176 46.74 24.68 -8.80
C ILE A 176 47.82 25.78 -8.80
N GLY A 177 49.07 25.42 -8.50
CA GLY A 177 50.19 26.35 -8.38
C GLY A 177 50.97 26.18 -7.07
N SER A 178 52.11 26.85 -6.93
CA SER A 178 52.88 26.86 -5.69
C SER A 178 52.45 28.03 -4.80
N GLY A 179 52.12 27.76 -3.55
CA GLY A 179 51.79 28.78 -2.54
C GLY A 179 52.98 29.59 -2.03
N GLY A 180 54.04 29.73 -2.83
CA GLY A 180 55.19 30.56 -2.51
C GLY A 180 54.94 32.04 -2.81
N ASP A 181 55.87 32.90 -2.42
CA ASP A 181 55.79 34.36 -2.54
C ASP A 181 55.59 34.89 -3.99
N ALA A 182 55.70 34.01 -5.00
CA ALA A 182 55.47 34.32 -6.40
C ALA A 182 53.99 34.43 -6.81
N GLY A 183 53.05 33.95 -5.99
CA GLY A 183 51.61 34.17 -6.21
C GLY A 183 50.97 33.42 -7.39
N ASP A 184 51.61 32.39 -7.94
CA ASP A 184 51.12 31.62 -9.11
C ASP A 184 49.95 30.67 -8.79
N MET A 185 49.28 30.85 -7.65
CA MET A 185 48.14 30.01 -7.23
C MET A 185 46.88 30.45 -7.96
N THR A 186 46.41 29.61 -8.88
CA THR A 186 45.13 29.79 -9.56
C THR A 186 44.11 28.84 -8.95
N CYS A 187 43.01 29.38 -8.45
CA CYS A 187 41.94 28.59 -7.84
C CYS A 187 40.66 28.67 -8.65
N THR A 188 40.04 27.53 -8.91
CA THR A 188 38.69 27.44 -9.49
C THR A 188 37.71 26.94 -8.44
N THR A 189 36.45 27.34 -8.59
CA THR A 189 35.36 26.83 -7.74
C THR A 189 34.63 25.74 -8.49
N GLU A 190 34.76 24.51 -8.02
CA GLU A 190 34.19 23.32 -8.64
C GLU A 190 32.95 22.85 -7.90
N ARG A 191 31.89 22.52 -8.63
CA ARG A 191 30.68 21.87 -8.12
C ARG A 191 30.81 20.35 -8.25
N PRO A 192 30.20 19.54 -7.36
CA PRO A 192 30.32 18.08 -7.40
C PRO A 192 29.59 17.42 -8.57
N PHE A 193 28.53 18.05 -9.08
CA PHE A 193 27.67 17.49 -10.11
C PHE A 193 27.54 18.47 -11.27
N LEU A 194 27.57 17.96 -12.50
CA LEU A 194 27.36 18.72 -13.72
C LEU A 194 26.07 18.27 -14.39
N GLU A 195 25.33 19.21 -14.96
CA GLU A 195 24.06 18.95 -15.63
C GLU A 195 24.28 18.25 -16.98
N ILE A 196 23.52 17.18 -17.23
CA ILE A 196 23.36 16.58 -18.56
C ILE A 196 22.06 17.11 -19.14
N TYR A 197 22.14 17.78 -20.28
CA TYR A 197 21.01 18.42 -20.94
C TYR A 197 20.45 17.56 -22.08
N ALA A 198 19.14 17.66 -22.33
CA ALA A 198 18.50 17.02 -23.47
C ALA A 198 19.11 17.47 -24.81
N ALA A 199 18.93 16.65 -25.85
CA ALA A 199 19.26 17.05 -27.21
C ALA A 199 18.41 18.23 -27.68
N CYS A 200 18.99 19.08 -28.53
CA CYS A 200 18.26 20.16 -29.16
C CYS A 200 17.31 19.65 -30.27
N PRO A 201 16.18 20.33 -30.52
CA PRO A 201 15.32 20.03 -31.66
C PRO A 201 16.07 20.04 -33.00
N ALA A 202 15.58 19.28 -33.97
CA ALA A 202 16.16 19.25 -35.31
C ALA A 202 16.23 20.67 -35.92
N GLY A 203 17.37 20.99 -36.54
CA GLY A 203 17.64 22.32 -37.12
C GLY A 203 18.07 23.39 -36.10
N THR A 204 18.26 23.02 -34.84
CA THR A 204 18.85 23.88 -33.81
C THR A 204 20.11 23.23 -33.23
N GLN A 205 20.95 24.03 -32.59
CA GLN A 205 22.21 23.57 -32.01
C GLN A 205 22.37 24.02 -30.57
N SER A 206 23.07 23.21 -29.79
CA SER A 206 23.43 23.54 -28.41
C SER A 206 24.46 24.67 -28.36
N GLY A 207 24.33 25.58 -27.38
CA GLY A 207 25.23 26.72 -27.28
C GLY A 207 26.70 26.38 -27.08
N ASP A 208 27.01 25.28 -26.40
CA ASP A 208 28.39 24.79 -26.20
C ASP A 208 29.06 24.24 -27.47
N HIS A 209 28.33 24.15 -28.58
CA HIS A 209 28.86 23.83 -29.91
C HIS A 209 28.90 25.05 -30.83
N ILE A 210 28.47 26.23 -30.37
CA ILE A 210 28.51 27.46 -31.15
C ILE A 210 29.71 28.28 -30.68
N ALA A 211 30.79 28.18 -31.42
CA ALA A 211 32.06 28.82 -31.14
C ALA A 211 32.14 30.20 -31.79
N TYR A 212 32.64 31.18 -31.03
CA TYR A 212 32.98 32.50 -31.54
C TYR A 212 34.40 32.86 -31.16
N THR A 213 35.25 33.06 -32.16
CA THR A 213 36.66 33.42 -31.95
C THR A 213 36.87 34.91 -32.16
N THR A 214 37.33 35.59 -31.12
CA THR A 214 37.77 37.00 -31.18
C THR A 214 39.28 37.08 -31.21
N GLY A 215 39.80 38.06 -31.96
CA GLY A 215 41.22 38.32 -32.08
C GLY A 215 41.85 37.62 -33.30
N GLY A 216 42.44 38.41 -34.20
CA GLY A 216 43.18 37.89 -35.35
C GLY A 216 43.52 38.98 -36.36
N GLY A 217 44.55 39.79 -36.08
CA GLY A 217 45.03 40.84 -36.98
C GLY A 217 46.35 41.48 -36.53
N GLY A 218 47.34 40.68 -36.12
CA GLY A 218 48.69 41.16 -35.80
C GLY A 218 49.48 40.19 -34.92
N ASP A 219 50.81 40.21 -35.05
CA ASP A 219 51.80 39.24 -34.54
C ASP A 219 51.87 39.06 -33.00
N GLY A 220 50.85 39.47 -32.24
CA GLY A 220 50.79 39.35 -30.78
C GLY A 220 49.40 39.28 -30.15
N GLY A 221 48.33 39.09 -30.94
CA GLY A 221 46.97 38.98 -30.39
C GLY A 221 46.62 37.55 -29.97
N SER A 222 46.36 37.31 -28.68
CA SER A 222 45.82 36.04 -28.19
C SER A 222 44.41 35.83 -28.76
N ALA A 223 44.25 34.91 -29.71
CA ALA A 223 42.91 34.48 -30.14
C ALA A 223 42.18 33.86 -28.94
N GLN A 224 40.95 34.26 -28.71
CA GLN A 224 40.09 33.72 -27.64
C GLN A 224 38.81 33.18 -28.27
N THR A 225 38.53 31.90 -28.03
CA THR A 225 37.29 31.25 -28.45
C THR A 225 36.36 31.14 -27.26
N THR A 226 35.15 31.67 -27.40
CA THR A 226 34.06 31.52 -26.44
C THR A 226 32.94 30.70 -27.05
N TYR A 227 32.09 30.13 -26.21
CA TYR A 227 30.91 29.37 -26.62
C TYR A 227 29.65 30.03 -26.06
N LEU A 228 28.51 29.78 -26.70
CA LEU A 228 27.21 30.20 -26.18
C LEU A 228 26.77 29.31 -25.01
N ASP A 229 25.65 29.67 -24.38
CA ASP A 229 25.14 28.96 -23.20
C ASP A 229 24.74 27.52 -23.52
N LYS A 230 25.41 26.55 -22.89
CA LYS A 230 25.13 25.12 -22.98
C LYS A 230 23.69 24.77 -22.64
N ALA A 231 23.03 25.51 -21.75
CA ALA A 231 21.66 25.23 -21.33
C ALA A 231 20.60 25.70 -22.33
N THR A 232 21.02 26.21 -23.50
CA THR A 232 20.13 26.83 -24.48
C THR A 232 20.32 26.22 -25.88
N CYS A 233 19.20 25.99 -26.58
CA CYS A 233 19.18 25.65 -28.00
C CYS A 233 19.04 26.92 -28.84
N TYR A 234 19.81 26.97 -29.92
CA TYR A 234 19.89 28.11 -30.81
C TYR A 234 19.54 27.71 -32.24
N ALA A 235 18.77 28.54 -32.93
CA ALA A 235 18.46 28.36 -34.35
C ALA A 235 19.30 29.32 -35.21
N PRO A 236 19.73 28.91 -36.42
CA PRO A 236 20.48 29.78 -37.32
C PRO A 236 19.61 30.96 -37.77
N ALA A 237 20.19 32.15 -37.75
CA ALA A 237 19.54 33.40 -38.14
C ALA A 237 19.97 33.81 -39.55
N GLN A 238 19.01 34.30 -40.34
CA GLN A 238 19.26 34.82 -41.71
C GLN A 238 19.83 36.23 -41.71
N GLN A 239 19.72 36.95 -40.59
CA GLN A 239 20.21 38.31 -40.40
C GLN A 239 21.18 38.31 -39.21
N PRO A 240 22.11 39.28 -39.14
CA PRO A 240 22.97 39.46 -37.98
C PRO A 240 22.17 39.56 -36.69
N SER A 241 22.64 38.87 -35.64
CA SER A 241 22.07 38.84 -34.31
C SER A 241 23.14 39.06 -33.25
N ASP A 242 22.72 39.19 -31.99
CA ASP A 242 23.62 39.31 -30.84
C ASP A 242 24.44 38.04 -30.53
N TYR A 243 24.17 36.95 -31.26
CA TYR A 243 24.82 35.65 -31.08
C TYR A 243 25.58 35.24 -32.35
N PRO A 244 26.73 35.86 -32.65
CA PRO A 244 27.60 35.42 -33.73
C PRO A 244 28.33 34.12 -33.35
N GLY A 245 28.64 33.29 -34.33
CA GLY A 245 29.43 32.08 -34.12
C GLY A 245 29.21 31.03 -35.21
N TYR A 246 30.06 30.01 -35.22
CA TYR A 246 29.92 28.85 -36.10
C TYR A 246 29.68 27.59 -35.27
N ASP A 247 28.94 26.64 -35.84
CA ASP A 247 28.78 25.31 -35.25
C ASP A 247 30.07 24.50 -35.47
N ASP A 248 30.77 24.17 -34.38
CA ASP A 248 32.04 23.44 -34.41
C ASP A 248 31.88 21.95 -34.77
N THR A 249 30.67 21.40 -34.67
CA THR A 249 30.35 20.04 -35.08
C THR A 249 30.01 19.94 -36.57
N GLY A 250 29.66 21.06 -37.21
CA GLY A 250 29.19 21.12 -38.59
C GLY A 250 27.79 20.53 -38.82
N ALA A 251 27.00 20.30 -37.77
CA ALA A 251 25.65 19.73 -37.87
C ALA A 251 24.62 20.73 -38.42
N VAL A 252 24.77 22.01 -38.11
CA VAL A 252 23.86 23.10 -38.51
C VAL A 252 24.67 24.27 -39.07
N SER A 253 24.42 24.63 -40.33
CA SER A 253 25.11 25.77 -40.96
C SER A 253 24.52 27.10 -40.48
N GLY A 254 25.36 27.99 -39.98
CA GLY A 254 24.98 29.35 -39.58
C GLY A 254 26.20 30.18 -39.17
N SER A 255 26.05 31.50 -39.22
CA SER A 255 27.06 32.46 -38.73
C SER A 255 26.51 33.39 -37.65
N PHE A 256 25.18 33.43 -37.53
CA PHE A 256 24.43 34.16 -36.53
C PHE A 256 23.31 33.27 -36.02
N TRP A 257 22.95 33.43 -34.76
CA TRP A 257 22.06 32.53 -34.05
C TRP A 257 20.99 33.29 -33.28
N THR A 258 19.88 32.63 -32.98
CA THR A 258 18.83 33.18 -32.11
C THR A 258 18.44 32.15 -31.07
N VAL A 259 18.14 32.60 -29.85
CA VAL A 259 17.64 31.72 -28.80
C VAL A 259 16.32 31.11 -29.25
N GLN A 260 16.24 29.77 -29.22
CA GLN A 260 15.03 29.04 -29.59
C GLN A 260 14.33 28.47 -28.37
N SER A 261 15.04 27.75 -27.51
CA SER A 261 14.47 27.19 -26.28
C SER A 261 15.54 26.94 -25.22
N SER A 262 15.13 26.83 -23.96
CA SER A 262 15.97 26.23 -22.93
C SER A 262 16.06 24.71 -23.13
N ARG A 263 17.15 24.11 -22.64
CA ARG A 263 17.37 22.67 -22.60
C ARG A 263 17.03 22.15 -21.21
N PRO A 264 16.10 21.20 -21.07
CA PRO A 264 15.85 20.59 -19.77
C PRO A 264 17.03 19.70 -19.35
N VAL A 265 17.30 19.66 -18.05
CA VAL A 265 18.25 18.71 -17.45
C VAL A 265 17.60 17.32 -17.45
N VAL A 266 18.28 16.35 -18.03
CA VAL A 266 17.83 14.95 -18.15
C VAL A 266 18.68 13.97 -17.34
N GLY A 267 19.75 14.48 -16.73
CA GLY A 267 20.59 13.69 -15.83
C GLY A 267 21.72 14.54 -15.27
N PHE A 268 22.71 13.85 -14.74
CA PHE A 268 23.91 14.46 -14.20
C PHE A 268 25.12 13.54 -14.40
N GLU A 269 26.29 14.14 -14.33
CA GLU A 269 27.55 13.45 -14.18
C GLU A 269 28.31 13.98 -12.96
N LEU A 270 29.23 13.17 -12.43
CA LEU A 270 30.13 13.60 -11.38
C LEU A 270 31.22 14.48 -12.01
N ASN A 271 31.47 15.66 -11.44
CA ASN A 271 32.52 16.55 -11.94
C ASN A 271 33.90 15.96 -11.61
N PRO A 272 34.70 15.53 -12.60
CA PRO A 272 36.02 14.98 -12.34
C PRO A 272 36.96 16.00 -11.67
N ALA A 273 36.79 17.29 -11.98
CA ALA A 273 37.60 18.36 -11.39
C ALA A 273 37.36 18.45 -9.88
N TYR A 274 36.14 18.19 -9.40
CA TYR A 274 35.80 18.22 -7.96
C TYR A 274 36.54 17.15 -7.13
N GLY A 275 36.97 16.06 -7.78
CA GLY A 275 37.60 14.92 -7.14
C GLY A 275 36.60 13.82 -6.74
N PRO A 276 37.04 12.80 -5.97
CA PRO A 276 36.24 11.64 -5.66
C PRO A 276 35.03 11.98 -4.77
N ILE A 277 33.86 11.47 -5.15
CA ILE A 277 32.60 11.63 -4.43
C ILE A 277 32.10 10.23 -4.03
N PRO A 278 31.94 9.94 -2.72
CA PRO A 278 31.32 8.69 -2.27
C PRO A 278 29.91 8.55 -2.88
N GLN A 279 29.66 7.41 -3.52
CA GLN A 279 28.38 7.11 -4.17
C GLN A 279 27.82 5.80 -3.64
N MET A 280 26.58 5.83 -3.13
CA MET A 280 25.90 4.67 -2.56
C MET A 280 24.60 4.45 -3.33
N THR A 281 24.47 3.30 -4.00
CA THR A 281 23.23 2.96 -4.69
C THR A 281 22.47 1.94 -3.87
N LEU A 282 21.31 2.32 -3.37
CA LEU A 282 20.47 1.51 -2.49
C LEU A 282 19.20 1.09 -3.24
N ALA A 283 18.90 -0.21 -3.23
CA ALA A 283 17.63 -0.77 -3.69
C ALA A 283 17.02 -1.59 -2.55
N TYR A 284 15.70 -1.48 -2.39
CA TYR A 284 14.97 -2.14 -1.31
C TYR A 284 13.48 -2.26 -1.65
N GLU A 285 12.80 -3.24 -1.07
CA GLU A 285 11.34 -3.33 -1.08
C GLU A 285 10.77 -2.54 0.10
N ARG A 286 9.71 -1.76 -0.11
CA ARG A 286 9.08 -1.00 0.97
C ARG A 286 8.57 -1.92 2.08
N PRO A 287 8.87 -1.59 3.34
CA PRO A 287 8.28 -2.27 4.48
C PRO A 287 6.74 -2.25 4.41
N HIS A 288 6.11 -3.40 4.63
CA HIS A 288 4.65 -3.54 4.64
C HIS A 288 4.21 -4.45 5.78
N THR A 289 2.96 -4.29 6.20
CA THR A 289 2.32 -5.19 7.17
C THR A 289 1.34 -6.12 6.44
N THR A 290 1.50 -7.42 6.67
CA THR A 290 0.52 -8.43 6.24
C THR A 290 -0.39 -8.76 7.41
N VAL A 291 -1.70 -8.75 7.16
CA VAL A 291 -2.72 -9.15 8.13
C VAL A 291 -3.25 -10.51 7.74
N THR A 292 -3.18 -11.47 8.67
CA THR A 292 -3.77 -12.80 8.49
C THR A 292 -4.87 -12.99 9.52
N GLU A 293 -6.07 -13.26 9.04
CA GLU A 293 -7.23 -13.58 9.85
C GLU A 293 -7.42 -15.09 9.88
N SER A 294 -7.75 -15.63 11.05
CA SER A 294 -8.18 -17.02 11.16
C SER A 294 -9.44 -17.12 12.00
N ASP A 295 -10.42 -17.79 11.41
CA ASP A 295 -11.75 -17.97 11.94
C ASP A 295 -11.87 -19.33 12.59
N GLN A 296 -12.22 -19.34 13.88
CA GLN A 296 -12.53 -20.55 14.61
C GLN A 296 -13.99 -20.53 15.04
N TRP A 297 -14.76 -21.46 14.50
CA TRP A 297 -16.12 -21.72 14.95
C TRP A 297 -16.10 -22.71 16.12
N ASP A 298 -16.75 -22.33 17.21
CA ASP A 298 -16.98 -23.18 18.37
C ASP A 298 -18.47 -23.46 18.51
N ASP A 299 -18.84 -24.74 18.35
CA ASP A 299 -20.21 -25.23 18.44
C ASP A 299 -20.47 -25.82 19.83
N GLN A 300 -21.10 -25.03 20.69
CA GLN A 300 -21.52 -25.45 22.02
C GLN A 300 -22.92 -26.09 21.93
N CYS A 301 -22.93 -27.35 21.51
CA CYS A 301 -24.13 -28.19 21.48
C CYS A 301 -24.28 -29.02 22.76
N PRO A 302 -25.51 -29.21 23.26
CA PRO A 302 -25.78 -30.20 24.31
C PRO A 302 -25.37 -31.60 23.86
N ALA A 303 -24.56 -32.30 24.65
CA ALA A 303 -24.13 -33.67 24.34
C ALA A 303 -25.33 -34.64 24.42
N LEU A 304 -25.62 -35.34 23.32
CA LEU A 304 -26.56 -36.46 23.32
C LEU A 304 -25.87 -37.68 23.97
N GLN A 305 -26.49 -38.31 24.96
CA GLN A 305 -25.97 -39.57 25.53
C GLN A 305 -25.92 -40.64 24.43
N GLY A 306 -24.76 -41.29 24.24
CA GLY A 306 -24.51 -42.26 23.16
C GLY A 306 -25.43 -43.49 23.16
N ASP A 307 -26.08 -43.80 24.29
CA ASP A 307 -27.03 -44.90 24.45
C ASP A 307 -28.50 -44.44 24.61
N GLY A 308 -28.78 -43.16 24.35
CA GLY A 308 -30.12 -42.57 24.45
C GLY A 308 -31.01 -42.87 23.24
N ARG A 309 -32.33 -42.93 23.43
CA ARG A 309 -33.33 -43.17 22.36
C ARG A 309 -33.54 -41.99 21.39
N CYS A 310 -32.72 -40.94 21.49
CA CYS A 310 -32.89 -39.70 20.74
C CYS A 310 -31.84 -39.63 19.62
N ALA A 311 -32.31 -39.49 18.37
CA ALA A 311 -31.46 -39.29 17.20
C ALA A 311 -31.77 -37.93 16.56
N VAL A 312 -30.78 -37.33 15.90
CA VAL A 312 -30.95 -36.07 15.17
C VAL A 312 -31.98 -36.27 14.04
N SER A 313 -33.09 -35.56 14.13
CA SER A 313 -34.22 -35.63 13.20
C SER A 313 -34.30 -34.34 12.38
N GLY A 314 -33.47 -34.23 11.35
CA GLY A 314 -33.53 -33.12 10.39
C GLY A 314 -32.25 -32.27 10.31
N ALA A 315 -32.19 -31.40 9.30
CA ALA A 315 -31.08 -30.46 9.12
C ALA A 315 -31.14 -29.33 10.16
N ALA A 316 -29.97 -28.87 10.59
CA ALA A 316 -29.85 -27.70 11.46
C ALA A 316 -30.52 -26.48 10.79
N ARG A 317 -31.24 -25.67 11.59
CA ARG A 317 -31.77 -24.37 11.17
C ARG A 317 -30.98 -23.29 11.89
N CYS A 318 -30.13 -22.60 11.14
CA CYS A 318 -29.35 -21.47 11.66
C CYS A 318 -30.22 -20.21 11.68
N VAL A 319 -30.09 -19.43 12.75
CA VAL A 319 -30.64 -18.08 12.88
C VAL A 319 -29.50 -17.19 13.36
N ASP A 320 -29.25 -16.10 12.64
CA ASP A 320 -28.18 -15.17 13.00
C ASP A 320 -28.48 -14.50 14.33
N GLY A 321 -27.51 -14.59 15.26
CA GLY A 321 -27.54 -13.82 16.50
C GLY A 321 -27.09 -12.37 16.27
N PRO A 322 -27.24 -11.48 17.26
CA PRO A 322 -26.77 -10.10 17.15
C PRO A 322 -25.24 -10.09 16.95
N ALA A 323 -24.79 -9.79 15.73
CA ALA A 323 -23.39 -9.56 15.42
C ALA A 323 -22.91 -8.27 16.09
N THR A 324 -21.77 -8.32 16.79
CA THR A 324 -21.20 -7.15 17.49
C THR A 324 -20.17 -6.39 16.66
N ARG A 325 -19.91 -6.77 15.40
CA ARG A 325 -18.84 -6.13 14.62
C ARG A 325 -19.09 -6.11 13.12
N GLN A 326 -18.93 -4.93 12.53
CA GLN A 326 -18.73 -4.75 11.09
C GLN A 326 -17.25 -4.95 10.75
N ILE A 327 -16.96 -5.69 9.68
CA ILE A 327 -15.65 -5.76 9.03
C ILE A 327 -15.85 -5.23 7.61
N ASP A 328 -15.15 -4.15 7.24
CA ASP A 328 -15.21 -3.49 5.93
C ASP A 328 -16.61 -3.12 5.40
N GLY A 329 -17.57 -2.85 6.31
CA GLY A 329 -18.87 -2.27 5.94
C GLY A 329 -19.92 -3.25 5.42
N ALA A 330 -19.70 -4.56 5.50
CA ALA A 330 -20.76 -5.56 5.36
C ALA A 330 -21.13 -6.14 6.75
N PRO A 331 -22.43 -6.41 7.01
CA PRO A 331 -22.88 -7.00 8.26
C PRO A 331 -22.38 -8.43 8.45
#